data_AF-A0A454JG64-F1
#
_entry.id   AF-A0A454JG64-F1
#
_cell.length_a   1.000
_cell.length_b   1.000
_cell.length_c   1.000
_cell.angle_alpha   90.00
_cell.angle_beta   90.00
_cell.angle_gamma   90.00
#
_symmetry.space_group_name_H-M   'P 1'
#
loop_
_entity.id
_entity.type
_entity.pdbx_description
1 polymer ?
#
loop_
_entity_poly.entity_id
_entity_poly.type
_entity_poly.pdbx_seq_one_letter_code
_entity_poly.pdbx_strand_id
1 'polypeptide(L)'
;MAKGFGANIESQVQSMRARMQFGRVDGVEFFETTMRLTQLNLSLQGIGPESDPELFRHFPVAAIAVLESHFKTTVASIINAGSPYLERGLALAKDRLKSSVDVVPLLHRKTVTIGEVVAHVIPFNSVSSLETAFCTLFDADIKTLIADARDPHLLRRDRESVANLLVASVDDLWRDLALAFDRRHILAHEAATKFELSFNDAKAAVDSCASFVNALDAVMWSTIWKDLPLTQYEMNVEAWSLCKAERKALAEAIWTALAVATENGERSRFRKLHAEWKAFSKRWLAWEEEPFVMGAIRPMIVAGSWERVLRARREAIQDWLNLMLPAQTLVD
;
A
#
# COMPACT_ATOMS: atom_id res chain seq x y z
N MET A 1 -16.79 16.41 -25.57
CA MET A 1 -17.52 15.48 -24.68
C MET A 1 -16.77 15.42 -23.36
N ALA A 2 -17.42 15.77 -22.24
CA ALA A 2 -16.80 15.60 -20.92
C ALA A 2 -16.55 14.11 -20.68
N LYS A 3 -15.32 13.73 -20.31
CA LYS A 3 -15.05 12.34 -19.89
C LYS A 3 -15.91 12.05 -18.66
N GLY A 4 -16.63 10.92 -18.67
CA GLY A 4 -17.39 10.46 -17.50
C GLY A 4 -16.50 10.34 -16.27
N PHE A 5 -17.10 10.48 -15.09
CA PHE A 5 -16.39 10.50 -13.79
C PHE A 5 -15.44 9.29 -13.63
N GLY A 6 -15.87 8.10 -14.02
CA GLY A 6 -15.04 6.89 -13.98
C GLY A 6 -13.80 6.96 -14.90
N ALA A 7 -13.95 7.46 -16.12
CA ALA A 7 -12.84 7.58 -17.07
C ALA A 7 -11.77 8.60 -16.63
N ASN A 8 -12.16 9.59 -15.83
CA ASN A 8 -11.21 10.53 -15.22
C ASN A 8 -10.40 9.85 -14.10
N ILE A 9 -11.08 9.13 -13.20
CA ILE A 9 -10.43 8.39 -12.10
C ILE A 9 -9.46 7.34 -12.64
N GLU A 10 -9.88 6.54 -13.62
CA GLU A 10 -8.99 5.53 -14.22
C GLU A 10 -7.74 6.18 -14.81
N SER A 11 -7.89 7.25 -15.61
CA SER A 11 -6.74 7.96 -16.20
C SER A 11 -5.82 8.56 -15.15
N GLN A 12 -6.37 9.11 -14.06
CA GLN A 12 -5.59 9.72 -12.99
C GLN A 12 -4.86 8.66 -12.16
N VAL A 13 -5.53 7.59 -11.76
CA VAL A 13 -4.92 6.47 -11.02
C VAL A 13 -3.81 5.81 -11.86
N GLN A 14 -4.06 5.54 -13.14
CA GLN A 14 -3.04 4.97 -14.03
C GLN A 14 -1.86 5.93 -14.22
N SER A 15 -2.13 7.23 -14.38
CA SER A 15 -1.05 8.23 -14.47
C SER A 15 -0.25 8.37 -13.18
N MET A 16 -0.87 8.21 -12.00
CA MET A 16 -0.16 8.21 -10.73
C MET A 16 0.77 7.01 -10.64
N ARG A 17 0.24 5.80 -10.93
CA ARG A 17 1.02 4.55 -10.95
C ARG A 17 2.19 4.59 -11.92
N ALA A 18 1.99 5.15 -13.11
CA ALA A 18 3.04 5.24 -14.14
C ALA A 18 4.18 6.20 -13.76
N ARG A 19 3.96 7.12 -12.81
CA ARG A 19 4.97 8.08 -12.33
C ARG A 19 5.72 7.57 -11.10
N MET A 20 5.23 6.52 -10.45
CA MET A 20 5.93 5.86 -9.35
C MET A 20 7.15 5.12 -9.91
N GLN A 21 8.28 5.24 -9.22
CA GLN A 21 9.56 4.70 -9.68
C GLN A 21 9.55 3.16 -9.65
N PHE A 22 8.78 2.56 -8.74
CA PHE A 22 8.79 1.12 -8.52
C PHE A 22 7.47 0.41 -8.92
N GLY A 23 6.51 1.11 -9.52
CA GLY A 23 5.23 0.52 -9.95
C GLY A 23 4.35 0.06 -8.78
N ARG A 24 3.40 -0.88 -9.05
CA ARG A 24 2.49 -1.43 -8.03
C ARG A 24 3.19 -2.50 -7.20
N VAL A 25 3.90 -2.09 -6.16
CA VAL A 25 4.40 -2.98 -5.12
C VAL A 25 3.89 -2.45 -3.80
N ASP A 26 2.92 -3.16 -3.21
CA ASP A 26 2.29 -2.77 -1.94
C ASP A 26 3.38 -2.46 -0.89
N GLY A 27 3.40 -1.24 -0.39
CA GLY A 27 4.37 -0.79 0.61
C GLY A 27 5.46 0.15 0.07
N VAL A 28 5.71 0.14 -1.24
CA VAL A 28 6.77 0.97 -1.85
C VAL A 28 6.35 2.43 -1.98
N GLU A 29 5.06 2.71 -2.06
CA GLU A 29 4.54 4.08 -2.11
C GLU A 29 4.85 4.87 -0.82
N PHE A 30 4.88 4.19 0.33
CA PHE A 30 5.26 4.78 1.62
C PHE A 30 6.76 5.12 1.67
N PHE A 31 7.60 4.24 1.10
CA PHE A 31 9.03 4.50 0.96
C PHE A 31 9.32 5.67 0.01
N GLU A 32 8.63 5.75 -1.14
CA GLU A 32 8.82 6.86 -2.09
C GLU A 32 8.47 8.22 -1.49
N THR A 33 7.38 8.31 -0.72
CA THR A 33 6.96 9.57 -0.08
C THR A 33 7.95 10.03 1.00
N THR A 34 8.43 9.11 1.84
CA THR A 34 9.48 9.39 2.84
C THR A 34 10.80 9.82 2.18
N MET A 35 11.22 9.12 1.13
CA MET A 35 12.42 9.48 0.37
C MET A 35 12.29 10.86 -0.27
N ARG A 36 11.11 11.20 -0.80
CA ARG A 36 10.86 12.50 -1.43
C ARG A 36 10.91 13.65 -0.42
N LEU A 37 10.33 13.49 0.77
CA LEU A 37 10.41 14.48 1.84
C LEU A 37 11.84 14.63 2.35
N THR A 38 12.59 13.53 2.48
CA THR A 38 14.02 13.56 2.81
C THR A 38 14.82 14.34 1.77
N GLN A 39 14.56 14.08 0.48
CA GLN A 39 15.23 14.81 -0.61
C GLN A 39 14.87 16.30 -0.61
N LEU A 40 13.62 16.67 -0.32
CA LEU A 40 13.23 18.07 -0.16
C LEU A 40 14.00 18.74 0.99
N ASN A 41 14.14 18.05 2.12
CA ASN A 41 14.90 18.57 3.27
C ASN A 41 16.38 18.76 2.92
N LEU A 42 17.01 17.76 2.29
CA LEU A 42 18.40 17.85 1.82
C LEU A 42 18.60 18.98 0.80
N SER A 43 17.66 19.14 -0.14
CA SER A 43 17.71 20.24 -1.11
C SER A 43 17.57 21.61 -0.44
N LEU A 44 16.67 21.75 0.55
CA LEU A 44 16.51 22.98 1.31
C LEU A 44 17.78 23.31 2.09
N GLN A 45 18.34 22.33 2.81
CA GLN A 45 19.60 22.50 3.53
C GLN A 45 20.77 22.85 2.59
N GLY A 46 20.81 22.25 1.41
CA GLY A 46 21.84 22.49 0.40
C GLY A 46 21.85 23.91 -0.16
N ILE A 47 20.68 24.54 -0.32
CA ILE A 47 20.59 25.96 -0.72
C ILE A 47 20.87 26.90 0.46
N GLY A 48 20.58 26.48 1.69
CA GLY A 48 20.91 27.22 2.91
C GLY A 48 20.02 28.45 3.16
N PRO A 49 20.18 29.12 4.32
CA PRO A 49 19.30 30.21 4.77
C PRO A 49 19.49 31.52 4.01
N GLU A 50 20.66 31.75 3.42
CA GLU A 50 21.02 32.98 2.69
C GLU A 50 20.63 32.93 1.20
N SER A 51 19.91 31.89 0.78
CA SER A 51 19.43 31.74 -0.59
C SER A 51 18.30 32.71 -0.93
N ASP A 52 18.04 32.86 -2.24
CA ASP A 52 16.93 33.65 -2.76
C ASP A 52 15.58 33.19 -2.14
N PRO A 53 14.84 34.11 -1.47
CA PRO A 53 13.53 33.81 -0.89
C PRO A 53 12.51 33.22 -1.88
N GLU A 54 12.64 33.50 -3.17
CA GLU A 54 11.78 32.92 -4.21
C GLU A 54 11.91 31.38 -4.24
N LEU A 55 13.12 30.85 -4.01
CA LEU A 55 13.35 29.40 -3.99
C LEU A 55 12.60 28.72 -2.85
N PHE A 56 12.47 29.39 -1.70
CA PHE A 56 11.79 28.82 -0.53
C PHE A 56 10.31 28.57 -0.78
N ARG A 57 9.67 29.33 -1.68
CA ARG A 57 8.25 29.20 -2.04
C ARG A 57 7.90 27.84 -2.66
N HIS A 58 8.86 27.14 -3.25
CA HIS A 58 8.60 25.83 -3.85
C HIS A 58 8.42 24.71 -2.83
N PHE A 59 9.00 24.85 -1.63
CA PHE A 59 9.05 23.77 -0.65
C PHE A 59 7.69 23.45 -0.01
N PRO A 60 6.89 24.43 0.47
CA PRO A 60 5.55 24.13 1.00
C PRO A 60 4.64 23.48 -0.04
N VAL A 61 4.70 23.93 -1.29
CA VAL A 61 3.90 23.36 -2.39
C VAL A 61 4.31 21.92 -2.67
N ALA A 62 5.63 21.65 -2.75
CA ALA A 62 6.14 20.31 -2.98
C ALA A 62 5.86 19.36 -1.80
N ALA A 63 6.04 19.83 -0.56
CA ALA A 63 5.79 19.03 0.64
C ALA A 63 4.31 18.61 0.76
N ILE A 64 3.39 19.55 0.57
CA ILE A 64 1.94 19.25 0.58
C ILE A 64 1.55 18.33 -0.57
N ALA A 65 2.15 18.45 -1.75
CA ALA A 65 1.91 17.52 -2.85
C ALA A 65 2.37 16.08 -2.51
N VAL A 66 3.51 15.94 -1.83
CA VAL A 66 3.97 14.62 -1.35
C VAL A 66 3.04 14.07 -0.27
N LEU A 67 2.61 14.92 0.67
CA LEU A 67 1.64 14.56 1.70
C LEU A 67 0.29 14.15 1.09
N GLU A 68 -0.15 14.80 0.01
CA GLU A 68 -1.37 14.41 -0.71
C GLU A 68 -1.25 13.01 -1.29
N SER A 69 -0.14 12.71 -1.98
CA SER A 69 0.12 11.38 -2.51
C SER A 69 0.14 10.33 -1.40
N HIS A 70 0.82 10.61 -0.30
CA HIS A 70 0.86 9.73 0.87
C HIS A 70 -0.54 9.52 1.46
N PHE A 71 -1.32 10.58 1.64
CA PHE A 71 -2.69 10.52 2.12
C PHE A 71 -3.56 9.61 1.25
N LYS A 72 -3.54 9.80 -0.08
CA LYS A 72 -4.35 9.02 -1.01
C LYS A 72 -3.99 7.53 -0.96
N THR A 73 -2.70 7.22 -0.96
CA THR A 73 -2.20 5.84 -0.82
C THR A 73 -2.60 5.23 0.52
N THR A 74 -2.43 5.97 1.62
CA THR A 74 -2.75 5.48 2.97
C THR A 74 -4.23 5.18 3.10
N VAL A 75 -5.10 6.13 2.73
CA VAL A 75 -6.55 5.93 2.73
C VAL A 75 -6.95 4.72 1.89
N ALA A 76 -6.37 4.58 0.69
CA ALA A 76 -6.65 3.44 -0.17
C ALA A 76 -6.23 2.11 0.49
N SER A 77 -5.04 2.07 1.11
CA SER A 77 -4.53 0.89 1.81
C SER A 77 -5.40 0.50 3.01
N ILE A 78 -5.78 1.48 3.84
CA ILE A 78 -6.68 1.28 4.99
C ILE A 78 -7.98 0.62 4.54
N ILE A 79 -8.62 1.18 3.51
CA ILE A 79 -9.90 0.68 3.00
C ILE A 79 -9.76 -0.71 2.36
N ASN A 80 -8.68 -0.94 1.62
CA ASN A 80 -8.42 -2.20 0.95
C ASN A 80 -8.02 -3.32 1.92
N ALA A 81 -7.66 -3.01 3.18
CA ALA A 81 -7.47 -4.01 4.23
C ALA A 81 -8.78 -4.74 4.60
N GLY A 82 -9.93 -4.22 4.15
CA GLY A 82 -11.24 -4.86 4.31
C GLY A 82 -12.04 -4.31 5.49
N SER A 83 -12.98 -5.12 5.99
CA SER A 83 -13.84 -4.72 7.11
C SER A 83 -13.03 -4.60 8.41
N PRO A 84 -13.32 -3.60 9.28
CA PRO A 84 -14.40 -2.59 9.22
C PRO A 84 -14.06 -1.33 8.42
N TYR A 85 -12.85 -1.21 7.87
CA TYR A 85 -12.36 0.00 7.20
C TYR A 85 -13.06 0.26 5.87
N LEU A 86 -13.45 -0.80 5.17
CA LEU A 86 -14.22 -0.70 3.93
C LEU A 86 -15.53 0.04 4.13
N GLU A 87 -16.34 -0.36 5.11
CA GLU A 87 -17.63 0.25 5.39
C GLU A 87 -17.49 1.71 5.80
N ARG A 88 -16.50 2.01 6.65
CA ARG A 88 -16.17 3.38 7.09
C ARG A 88 -15.72 4.26 5.91
N GLY A 89 -14.88 3.74 5.02
CA GLY A 89 -14.43 4.43 3.82
C GLY A 89 -15.58 4.73 2.85
N LEU A 90 -16.49 3.78 2.64
CA LEU A 90 -17.68 4.00 1.82
C LEU A 90 -18.61 5.06 2.45
N ALA A 91 -18.73 5.10 3.77
CA ALA A 91 -19.49 6.13 4.46
C ALA A 91 -18.90 7.53 4.25
N LEU A 92 -17.57 7.68 4.32
CA LEU A 92 -16.85 8.94 4.04
C LEU A 92 -17.12 9.48 2.63
N ALA A 93 -17.21 8.59 1.65
CA ALA A 93 -17.38 8.96 0.25
C ALA A 93 -18.82 8.92 -0.25
N LYS A 94 -19.79 8.59 0.62
CA LYS A 94 -21.18 8.29 0.27
C LYS A 94 -21.79 9.34 -0.66
N ASP A 95 -21.71 10.63 -0.31
CA ASP A 95 -22.33 11.68 -1.10
C ASP A 95 -21.66 11.92 -2.46
N ARG A 96 -20.35 11.66 -2.54
CA ARG A 96 -19.54 11.85 -3.76
C ARG A 96 -19.61 10.66 -4.71
N LEU A 97 -20.02 9.49 -4.21
CA LEU A 97 -20.17 8.25 -5.00
C LEU A 97 -21.59 8.00 -5.51
N LYS A 98 -22.59 8.78 -5.08
CA LYS A 98 -24.02 8.60 -5.44
C LYS A 98 -24.29 8.54 -6.95
N SER A 99 -23.45 9.15 -7.78
CA SER A 99 -23.61 9.20 -9.24
C SER A 99 -22.59 8.36 -10.03
N SER A 100 -21.76 7.56 -9.34
CA SER A 100 -20.55 6.96 -9.92
C SER A 100 -20.78 5.56 -10.52
N VAL A 101 -21.86 5.34 -11.27
CA VAL A 101 -22.14 4.05 -11.94
C VAL A 101 -20.98 3.65 -12.87
N ASP A 102 -20.31 4.63 -13.48
CA ASP A 102 -19.16 4.45 -14.37
C ASP A 102 -17.93 3.81 -13.68
N VAL A 103 -17.91 3.72 -12.35
CA VAL A 103 -16.83 3.08 -11.58
C VAL A 103 -17.03 1.56 -11.47
N VAL A 104 -18.27 1.07 -11.59
CA VAL A 104 -18.59 -0.36 -11.47
C VAL A 104 -17.82 -1.22 -12.48
N PRO A 105 -17.73 -0.86 -13.78
CA PRO A 105 -16.91 -1.60 -14.74
C PRO A 105 -15.42 -1.64 -14.39
N LEU A 106 -14.90 -0.56 -13.80
CA LEU A 106 -13.48 -0.46 -13.42
C LEU A 106 -13.14 -1.39 -12.25
N LEU A 107 -14.03 -1.44 -11.25
CA LEU A 107 -13.91 -2.38 -10.13
C LEU A 107 -14.03 -3.82 -10.60
N HIS A 108 -14.99 -4.12 -11.49
CA HIS A 108 -15.18 -5.47 -12.03
C HIS A 108 -13.94 -5.95 -12.81
N ARG A 109 -13.33 -5.07 -13.61
CA ARG A 109 -12.09 -5.35 -14.35
C ARG A 109 -10.83 -5.31 -13.48
N LYS A 110 -10.95 -4.97 -12.19
CA LYS A 110 -9.83 -4.79 -11.25
C LYS A 110 -8.79 -3.77 -11.73
N THR A 111 -9.19 -2.79 -12.54
CA THR A 111 -8.28 -1.73 -13.00
C THR A 111 -8.01 -0.72 -11.89
N VAL A 112 -8.99 -0.51 -11.00
CA VAL A 112 -8.90 0.27 -9.77
C VAL A 112 -9.48 -0.53 -8.61
N THR A 113 -9.02 -0.24 -7.39
CA THR A 113 -9.56 -0.76 -6.14
C THR A 113 -10.60 0.20 -5.56
N ILE A 114 -11.46 -0.28 -4.66
CA ILE A 114 -12.44 0.58 -3.98
C ILE A 114 -11.75 1.63 -3.12
N GLY A 115 -10.64 1.28 -2.46
CA GLY A 115 -9.81 2.20 -1.71
C GLY A 115 -9.30 3.35 -2.57
N GLU A 116 -8.80 3.07 -3.78
CA GLU A 116 -8.31 4.12 -4.70
C GLU A 116 -9.43 5.06 -5.15
N VAL A 117 -10.62 4.53 -5.43
CA VAL A 117 -11.79 5.34 -5.79
C VAL A 117 -12.17 6.27 -4.64
N VAL A 118 -12.31 5.72 -3.43
CA VAL A 118 -12.68 6.48 -2.23
C VAL A 118 -11.62 7.53 -1.90
N ALA A 119 -10.34 7.13 -1.88
CA ALA A 119 -9.23 8.02 -1.65
C ALA A 119 -9.27 9.20 -2.62
N HIS A 120 -9.52 8.94 -3.90
CA HIS A 120 -9.54 9.99 -4.92
C HIS A 120 -10.63 11.05 -4.67
N VAL A 121 -11.82 10.65 -4.22
CA VAL A 121 -12.95 11.58 -4.04
C VAL A 121 -12.93 12.34 -2.71
N ILE A 122 -12.23 11.84 -1.69
CA ILE A 122 -12.12 12.51 -0.38
C ILE A 122 -11.30 13.80 -0.52
N PRO A 123 -11.74 14.92 0.10
CA PRO A 123 -11.02 16.18 0.03
C PRO A 123 -9.65 16.12 0.72
N PHE A 124 -8.66 16.81 0.14
CA PHE A 124 -7.34 17.04 0.71
C PHE A 124 -6.96 18.51 0.49
N ASN A 125 -7.44 19.39 1.37
CA ASN A 125 -7.28 20.83 1.21
C ASN A 125 -7.05 21.58 2.53
N SER A 126 -7.06 20.87 3.66
CA SER A 126 -6.83 21.41 4.99
C SER A 126 -6.46 20.27 5.94
N VAL A 127 -5.94 20.64 7.11
CA VAL A 127 -5.69 19.68 8.20
C VAL A 127 -7.00 19.07 8.71
N SER A 128 -8.09 19.83 8.74
CA SER A 128 -9.40 19.31 9.15
C SER A 128 -9.94 18.23 8.21
N SER A 129 -9.62 18.32 6.91
CA SER A 129 -9.96 17.27 5.93
C SER A 129 -9.17 15.98 6.20
N LEU A 130 -7.89 16.10 6.59
CA LEU A 130 -7.06 14.97 7.02
C LEU A 130 -7.63 14.30 8.29
N GLU A 131 -7.91 15.12 9.31
CA GLU A 131 -8.49 14.66 10.58
C GLU A 131 -9.79 13.91 10.35
N THR A 132 -10.72 14.51 9.60
CA THR A 132 -12.03 13.90 9.33
C THR A 132 -11.89 12.52 8.69
N ALA A 133 -11.00 12.40 7.69
CA ALA A 133 -10.77 11.15 6.99
C ALA A 133 -10.19 10.08 7.93
N PHE A 134 -9.09 10.37 8.62
CA PHE A 134 -8.43 9.39 9.47
C PHE A 134 -9.22 9.06 10.73
N CYS A 135 -9.86 10.04 11.38
CA CYS A 135 -10.72 9.78 12.53
C CYS A 135 -11.86 8.83 12.17
N THR A 136 -12.46 8.99 10.99
CA THR A 136 -13.54 8.10 10.54
C THR A 136 -13.03 6.71 10.18
N LEU A 137 -11.87 6.60 9.52
CA LEU A 137 -11.30 5.31 9.14
C LEU A 137 -10.87 4.50 10.37
N PHE A 138 -10.13 5.12 11.29
CA PHE A 138 -9.67 4.47 12.52
C PHE A 138 -10.78 4.32 13.56
N ASP A 139 -11.83 5.15 13.52
CA ASP A 139 -12.86 5.26 14.57
C ASP A 139 -12.24 5.60 15.92
N ALA A 140 -11.31 6.56 15.87
CA ALA A 140 -10.52 7.05 16.99
C ALA A 140 -10.06 8.48 16.69
N ASP A 141 -9.69 9.25 17.72
CA ASP A 141 -9.06 10.54 17.50
C ASP A 141 -7.64 10.38 16.96
N ILE A 142 -7.41 10.83 15.72
CA ILE A 142 -6.12 10.70 15.07
C ILE A 142 -5.02 11.50 15.78
N LYS A 143 -5.35 12.61 16.45
CA LYS A 143 -4.35 13.37 17.22
C LYS A 143 -3.80 12.53 18.36
N THR A 144 -4.69 11.89 19.10
CA THR A 144 -4.31 10.95 20.18
C THR A 144 -3.43 9.83 19.64
N LEU A 145 -3.81 9.19 18.52
CA LEU A 145 -3.01 8.13 17.90
C LEU A 145 -1.61 8.59 17.50
N ILE A 146 -1.49 9.80 16.92
CA ILE A 146 -0.21 10.37 16.49
C ILE A 146 0.64 10.81 17.69
N ALA A 147 0.01 11.34 18.75
CA ALA A 147 0.71 11.71 19.98
C ALA A 147 1.37 10.51 20.67
N ASP A 148 0.73 9.34 20.59
CA ASP A 148 1.24 8.09 21.16
C ASP A 148 2.12 7.28 20.20
N ALA A 149 2.33 7.75 18.97
CA ALA A 149 3.10 7.03 17.95
C ALA A 149 4.56 6.85 18.36
N ARG A 150 5.05 5.60 18.25
CA ARG A 150 6.41 5.17 18.58
C ARG A 150 6.99 4.33 17.44
N ASP A 151 8.30 4.19 17.40
CA ASP A 151 8.97 3.37 16.38
C ASP A 151 8.45 1.91 16.40
N PRO A 152 7.77 1.46 15.33
CA PRO A 152 7.17 0.13 15.28
C PRO A 152 8.23 -0.99 15.30
N HIS A 153 9.45 -0.75 14.82
CA HIS A 153 10.53 -1.74 14.88
C HIS A 153 11.02 -1.98 16.31
N LEU A 154 11.02 -0.94 17.15
CA LEU A 154 11.38 -1.09 18.57
C LEU A 154 10.26 -1.78 19.35
N LEU A 155 9.01 -1.42 19.07
CA LEU A 155 7.84 -2.08 19.68
C LEU A 155 7.82 -3.59 19.37
N ARG A 156 8.03 -3.98 18.11
CA ARG A 156 8.06 -5.41 17.72
C ARG A 156 9.20 -6.23 18.32
N ARG A 157 10.23 -5.57 18.85
CA ARG A 157 11.36 -6.23 19.52
C ARG A 157 11.21 -6.26 21.04
N ASP A 158 10.00 -5.99 21.55
CA ASP A 158 9.69 -5.84 22.98
C ASP A 158 10.59 -4.81 23.67
N ARG A 159 10.98 -3.75 22.94
CA ARG A 159 11.85 -2.66 23.42
C ARG A 159 11.07 -1.37 23.71
N GLU A 160 9.88 -1.50 24.26
CA GLU A 160 8.98 -0.37 24.54
C GLU A 160 9.63 0.68 25.46
N SER A 161 10.43 0.25 26.43
CA SER A 161 11.13 1.13 27.39
C SER A 161 12.11 2.12 26.75
N VAL A 162 12.54 1.89 25.50
CA VAL A 162 13.44 2.78 24.75
C VAL A 162 12.82 3.33 23.46
N ALA A 163 11.56 2.98 23.17
CA ALA A 163 10.84 3.48 22.01
C ALA A 163 10.28 4.86 22.32
N ASN A 164 11.05 5.91 22.07
CA ASN A 164 10.61 7.29 22.26
C ASN A 164 9.41 7.64 21.37
N LEU A 165 8.62 8.63 21.79
CA LEU A 165 7.57 9.22 20.97
C LEU A 165 8.17 9.81 19.69
N LEU A 166 7.53 9.56 18.55
CA LEU A 166 7.95 10.09 17.25
C LEU A 166 7.63 11.58 17.10
N VAL A 167 6.61 12.05 17.81
CA VAL A 167 6.17 13.45 17.81
C VAL A 167 6.34 14.01 19.21
N ALA A 168 7.14 15.07 19.35
CA ALA A 168 7.37 15.71 20.65
C ALA A 168 6.15 16.49 21.15
N SER A 169 5.41 17.12 20.25
CA SER A 169 4.22 17.92 20.53
C SER A 169 3.24 17.82 19.37
N VAL A 170 2.10 17.18 19.61
CA VAL A 170 1.06 16.98 18.58
C VAL A 170 0.41 18.31 18.19
N ASP A 171 0.25 19.23 19.14
CA ASP A 171 -0.35 20.55 18.90
C ASP A 171 0.54 21.41 18.00
N ASP A 172 1.86 21.38 18.23
CA ASP A 172 2.81 22.08 17.37
C ASP A 172 2.82 21.49 15.97
N LEU A 173 2.84 20.16 15.84
CA LEU A 173 2.76 19.47 14.55
C LEU A 173 1.51 19.89 13.78
N TRP A 174 0.35 19.91 14.43
CA TRP A 174 -0.91 20.28 13.79
C TRP A 174 -0.96 21.75 13.35
N ARG A 175 -0.46 22.66 14.20
CA ARG A 175 -0.33 24.07 13.84
C ARG A 175 0.56 24.24 12.61
N ASP A 176 1.70 23.56 12.59
CA ASP A 176 2.69 23.71 11.52
C ASP A 176 2.22 23.07 10.21
N LEU A 177 1.43 21.99 10.27
CA LEU A 177 0.71 21.43 9.12
C LEU A 177 -0.34 22.41 8.58
N ALA A 178 -1.11 23.07 9.47
CA ALA A 178 -2.12 24.04 9.05
C ALA A 178 -1.47 25.21 8.31
N LEU A 179 -0.37 25.74 8.84
CA LEU A 179 0.44 26.76 8.17
C LEU A 179 0.99 26.28 6.82
N ALA A 180 1.39 25.01 6.70
CA ALA A 180 1.86 24.46 5.43
C ALA A 180 0.73 24.40 4.37
N PHE A 181 -0.49 24.03 4.75
CA PHE A 181 -1.66 24.07 3.86
C PHE A 181 -1.98 25.50 3.42
N ASP A 182 -1.99 26.45 4.35
CA ASP A 182 -2.28 27.86 4.06
C ASP A 182 -1.22 28.46 3.13
N ARG A 183 0.06 28.19 3.39
CA ARG A 183 1.17 28.60 2.52
C ARG A 183 1.03 28.01 1.13
N ARG A 184 0.72 26.72 1.02
CA ARG A 184 0.47 26.10 -0.29
C ARG A 184 -0.73 26.75 -0.98
N HIS A 185 -1.78 27.11 -0.26
CA HIS A 185 -2.94 27.78 -0.84
C HIS A 185 -2.54 29.11 -1.48
N ILE A 186 -1.88 29.97 -0.71
CA ILE A 186 -1.38 31.27 -1.18
C ILE A 186 -0.44 31.09 -2.36
N LEU A 187 0.59 30.26 -2.23
CA LEU A 187 1.65 30.14 -3.24
C LEU A 187 1.20 29.48 -4.54
N ALA A 188 0.22 28.57 -4.49
CA ALA A 188 -0.25 27.84 -5.66
C ALA A 188 -1.43 28.52 -6.36
N HIS A 189 -2.23 29.31 -5.64
CA HIS A 189 -3.51 29.84 -6.15
C HIS A 189 -3.61 31.37 -6.10
N GLU A 190 -2.71 32.05 -5.39
CA GLU A 190 -2.65 33.51 -5.34
C GLU A 190 -1.37 33.99 -6.05
N ALA A 191 -1.45 35.12 -6.76
CA ALA A 191 -0.26 35.71 -7.38
C ALA A 191 0.80 36.16 -6.35
N ALA A 192 0.39 36.32 -5.07
CA ALA A 192 1.20 36.38 -3.85
C ALA A 192 2.54 37.16 -3.93
N THR A 193 2.62 38.23 -4.72
CA THR A 193 3.88 38.92 -5.02
C THR A 193 4.55 39.55 -3.80
N LYS A 194 3.77 39.85 -2.74
CA LYS A 194 4.27 40.40 -1.46
C LYS A 194 4.44 39.34 -0.36
N PHE A 195 4.16 38.07 -0.66
CA PHE A 195 4.24 37.01 0.33
C PHE A 195 5.69 36.55 0.46
N GLU A 196 6.33 36.91 1.57
CA GLU A 196 7.69 36.51 1.88
C GLU A 196 7.68 35.21 2.67
N LEU A 197 8.63 34.33 2.38
CA LEU A 197 8.77 33.05 3.05
C LEU A 197 10.24 32.86 3.43
N SER A 198 10.52 32.67 4.72
CA SER A 198 11.88 32.46 5.19
C SER A 198 12.33 31.01 5.02
N PHE A 199 13.63 30.77 5.15
CA PHE A 199 14.18 29.41 5.23
C PHE A 199 13.49 28.57 6.33
N ASN A 200 13.26 29.16 7.51
CA ASN A 200 12.63 28.47 8.63
C ASN A 200 11.17 28.13 8.33
N ASP A 201 10.46 28.97 7.58
CA ASP A 201 9.10 28.69 7.15
C ASP A 201 9.02 27.52 6.16
N ALA A 202 9.93 27.47 5.19
CA ALA A 202 10.06 26.34 4.26
C ALA A 202 10.41 25.06 5.02
N LYS A 203 11.37 25.16 5.95
CA LYS A 203 11.82 24.03 6.77
C LYS A 203 10.68 23.48 7.62
N ALA A 204 9.94 24.35 8.32
CA ALA A 204 8.80 23.94 9.13
C ALA A 204 7.73 23.22 8.30
N ALA A 205 7.46 23.67 7.06
CA ALA A 205 6.50 23.02 6.18
C ALA A 205 6.95 21.60 5.74
N VAL A 206 8.22 21.43 5.39
CA VAL A 206 8.78 20.13 5.01
C VAL A 206 8.83 19.18 6.22
N ASP A 207 9.31 19.67 7.36
CA ASP A 207 9.49 18.88 8.57
C ASP A 207 8.15 18.44 9.18
N SER A 208 7.12 19.30 9.17
CA SER A 208 5.79 18.93 9.67
C SER A 208 5.14 17.86 8.81
N CYS A 209 5.26 17.95 7.48
CA CYS A 209 4.80 16.90 6.57
C CYS A 209 5.56 15.58 6.82
N ALA A 210 6.89 15.63 6.96
CA ALA A 210 7.72 14.44 7.22
C ALA A 210 7.40 13.80 8.57
N SER A 211 7.23 14.61 9.62
CA SER A 211 6.90 14.13 10.97
C SER A 211 5.53 13.47 10.99
N PHE A 212 4.53 14.07 10.33
CA PHE A 212 3.20 13.49 10.22
C PHE A 212 3.19 12.16 9.46
N VAL A 213 3.86 12.10 8.30
CA VAL A 213 4.00 10.87 7.50
C VAL A 213 4.62 9.74 8.34
N ASN A 214 5.74 10.01 9.00
CA ASN A 214 6.42 9.02 9.83
C ASN A 214 5.55 8.54 11.01
N ALA A 215 4.86 9.47 11.68
CA ALA A 215 3.98 9.12 12.79
C ALA A 215 2.74 8.34 12.32
N LEU A 216 2.15 8.70 11.18
CA LEU A 216 1.01 7.99 10.60
C LEU A 216 1.40 6.58 10.17
N ASP A 217 2.58 6.40 9.56
CA ASP A 217 3.10 5.08 9.24
C ASP A 217 3.27 4.22 10.50
N ALA A 218 3.77 4.79 11.60
CA ALA A 218 3.84 4.09 12.87
C ALA A 218 2.46 3.72 13.44
N VAL A 219 1.46 4.60 13.28
CA VAL A 219 0.06 4.28 13.62
C VAL A 219 -0.45 3.12 12.76
N MET A 220 -0.18 3.12 11.45
CA MET A 220 -0.55 2.02 10.56
C MET A 220 0.06 0.69 11.01
N TRP A 221 1.35 0.67 11.35
CA TRP A 221 2.07 -0.53 11.82
C TRP A 221 1.65 -1.02 13.21
N SER A 222 1.09 -0.15 14.05
CA SER A 222 0.56 -0.54 15.36
C SER A 222 -0.92 -0.95 15.32
N THR A 223 -1.63 -0.67 14.22
CA THR A 223 -3.07 -0.90 14.11
C THR A 223 -3.42 -1.89 12.99
N ILE A 224 -3.41 -1.41 11.75
CA ILE A 224 -3.93 -2.12 10.56
C ILE A 224 -2.92 -3.17 10.08
N TRP A 225 -1.64 -2.85 10.13
CA TRP A 225 -0.56 -3.72 9.67
C TRP A 225 0.16 -4.42 10.83
N LYS A 226 -0.44 -4.44 12.02
CA LYS A 226 0.17 -5.05 13.21
C LYS A 226 0.62 -6.50 13.00
N ASP A 227 -0.12 -7.24 12.17
CA ASP A 227 0.12 -8.66 11.87
C ASP A 227 0.87 -8.88 10.55
N LEU A 228 1.13 -7.83 9.76
CA LEU A 228 1.91 -7.91 8.51
C LEU A 228 3.41 -7.96 8.81
N PRO A 229 4.28 -8.45 7.93
CA PRO A 229 5.70 -8.54 8.21
C PRO A 229 6.36 -7.16 8.04
N LEU A 230 7.05 -6.67 9.08
CA LEU A 230 7.70 -5.36 9.09
C LEU A 230 9.20 -5.48 8.80
N THR A 231 9.83 -6.52 9.33
CA THR A 231 11.28 -6.73 9.14
C THR A 231 11.56 -7.72 8.01
N GLN A 232 12.71 -7.60 7.34
CA GLN A 232 13.13 -8.56 6.33
C GLN A 232 13.15 -10.01 6.85
N TYR A 233 13.44 -10.19 8.14
CA TYR A 233 13.37 -11.50 8.79
C TYR A 233 11.92 -12.03 8.82
N GLU A 234 10.97 -11.23 9.30
CA GLU A 234 9.55 -11.58 9.33
C GLU A 234 9.02 -11.84 7.91
N MET A 235 9.37 -11.00 6.94
CA MET A 235 8.99 -11.17 5.54
C MET A 235 9.49 -12.51 4.98
N ASN A 236 10.75 -12.87 5.28
CA ASN A 236 11.32 -14.16 4.89
C ASN A 236 10.57 -15.33 5.55
N VAL A 237 10.26 -15.23 6.84
CA VAL A 237 9.54 -16.26 7.61
C VAL A 237 8.12 -16.46 7.05
N GLU A 238 7.40 -15.38 6.81
CA GLU A 238 6.04 -15.43 6.28
C GLU A 238 6.00 -16.01 4.87
N ALA A 239 6.86 -15.55 3.97
CA ALA A 239 6.92 -16.08 2.60
C ALA A 239 7.14 -17.60 2.59
N TRP A 240 8.00 -18.11 3.47
CA TRP A 240 8.21 -19.55 3.64
C TRP A 240 7.00 -20.25 4.26
N SER A 241 6.31 -19.62 5.20
CA SER A 241 5.07 -20.15 5.80
C SER A 241 3.99 -20.33 4.74
N LEU A 242 3.76 -19.31 3.90
CA LEU A 242 2.81 -19.35 2.78
C LEU A 242 3.20 -20.43 1.76
N CYS A 243 4.47 -20.50 1.36
CA CYS A 243 4.97 -21.54 0.47
C CYS A 243 4.74 -22.96 1.05
N LYS A 244 4.93 -23.15 2.36
CA LYS A 244 4.71 -24.43 3.03
C LYS A 244 3.23 -24.79 3.09
N ALA A 245 2.36 -23.82 3.39
CA ALA A 245 0.92 -23.99 3.38
C ALA A 245 0.43 -24.40 1.99
N GLU A 246 0.87 -23.72 0.93
CA GLU A 246 0.48 -24.07 -0.44
C GLU A 246 1.04 -25.42 -0.90
N ARG A 247 2.25 -25.77 -0.47
CA ARG A 247 2.78 -27.12 -0.72
C ARG A 247 1.91 -28.21 -0.10
N LYS A 248 1.37 -27.97 1.10
CA LYS A 248 0.43 -28.89 1.78
C LYS A 248 -0.89 -28.96 1.01
N ALA A 249 -1.49 -27.82 0.67
CA ALA A 249 -2.74 -27.76 -0.07
C ALA A 249 -2.63 -28.42 -1.45
N LEU A 250 -1.52 -28.21 -2.17
CA LEU A 250 -1.25 -28.90 -3.44
C LEU A 250 -1.14 -30.42 -3.24
N ALA A 251 -0.48 -30.88 -2.18
CA ALA A 251 -0.39 -32.31 -1.89
C ALA A 251 -1.78 -32.93 -1.69
N GLU A 252 -2.64 -32.28 -0.91
CA GLU A 252 -4.05 -32.69 -0.71
C GLU A 252 -4.82 -32.75 -2.04
N ALA A 253 -4.71 -31.72 -2.88
CA ALA A 253 -5.33 -31.72 -4.21
C ALA A 253 -4.82 -32.86 -5.11
N ILE A 254 -3.52 -33.16 -5.05
CA ILE A 254 -2.90 -34.29 -5.78
C ILE A 254 -3.45 -35.63 -5.29
N TRP A 255 -3.64 -35.80 -3.97
CA TRP A 255 -4.22 -37.04 -3.43
C TRP A 255 -5.63 -37.29 -3.97
N THR A 256 -6.49 -36.27 -3.94
CA THR A 256 -7.84 -36.34 -4.52
C THR A 256 -7.78 -36.63 -6.02
N ALA A 257 -6.92 -35.93 -6.76
CA ALA A 257 -6.78 -36.13 -8.19
C ALA A 257 -6.25 -37.52 -8.57
N LEU A 258 -5.36 -38.09 -7.75
CA LEU A 258 -4.90 -39.46 -7.94
C LEU A 258 -6.01 -40.48 -7.73
N ALA A 259 -6.95 -40.25 -6.80
CA ALA A 259 -8.10 -41.14 -6.60
C ALA A 259 -8.98 -41.15 -7.86
N VAL A 260 -9.41 -39.98 -8.33
CA VAL A 260 -10.22 -39.82 -9.55
C VAL A 260 -9.49 -40.38 -10.79
N ALA A 261 -8.20 -40.07 -10.96
CA ALA A 261 -7.43 -40.61 -12.07
C ALA A 261 -7.27 -42.14 -11.99
N THR A 262 -7.37 -42.74 -10.81
CA THR A 262 -7.33 -44.21 -10.67
C THR A 262 -8.65 -44.82 -11.15
N GLU A 263 -9.77 -44.26 -10.75
CA GLU A 263 -11.11 -44.67 -11.21
C GLU A 263 -11.23 -44.57 -12.73
N ASN A 264 -10.65 -43.52 -13.32
CA ASN A 264 -10.67 -43.30 -14.77
C ASN A 264 -9.58 -44.06 -15.55
N GLY A 265 -8.74 -44.87 -14.89
CA GLY A 265 -7.63 -45.59 -15.54
C GLY A 265 -6.46 -44.72 -16.02
N GLU A 266 -6.41 -43.44 -15.61
CA GLU A 266 -5.41 -42.45 -16.04
C GLU A 266 -4.27 -42.22 -15.02
N ARG A 267 -4.24 -42.96 -13.90
CA ARG A 267 -3.29 -42.75 -12.78
C ARG A 267 -1.84 -42.61 -13.24
N SER A 268 -1.38 -43.47 -14.15
CA SER A 268 0.00 -43.44 -14.65
C SER A 268 0.30 -42.15 -15.44
N ARG A 269 -0.64 -41.74 -16.30
CA ARG A 269 -0.55 -40.51 -17.09
C ARG A 269 -0.52 -39.28 -16.19
N PHE A 270 -1.39 -39.22 -15.18
CA PHE A 270 -1.41 -38.13 -14.20
C PHE A 270 -0.07 -38.01 -13.45
N ARG A 271 0.48 -39.12 -12.95
CA ARG A 271 1.78 -39.12 -12.24
C ARG A 271 2.92 -38.63 -13.14
N LYS A 272 2.94 -39.06 -14.41
CA LYS A 272 3.95 -38.62 -15.39
C LYS A 272 3.85 -37.11 -15.62
N LEU A 273 2.66 -36.59 -15.91
CA LEU A 273 2.42 -35.16 -16.12
C LEU A 273 2.85 -34.32 -14.89
N HIS A 274 2.53 -34.78 -13.68
CA HIS A 274 2.92 -34.08 -12.47
C HIS A 274 4.45 -34.09 -12.26
N ALA A 275 5.12 -35.20 -12.56
CA ALA A 275 6.58 -35.30 -12.48
C ALA A 275 7.27 -34.37 -13.50
N GLU A 276 6.77 -34.32 -14.73
CA GLU A 276 7.26 -33.42 -15.78
C GLU A 276 7.07 -31.95 -15.41
N TRP A 277 5.87 -31.59 -14.91
CA TRP A 277 5.60 -30.26 -14.36
C TRP A 277 6.61 -29.90 -13.26
N LYS A 278 6.84 -30.79 -12.29
CA LYS A 278 7.78 -30.54 -11.19
C LYS A 278 9.21 -30.30 -11.69
N ALA A 279 9.64 -31.05 -12.71
CA ALA A 279 10.96 -30.88 -13.31
C ALA A 279 11.08 -29.56 -14.09
N PHE A 280 10.04 -29.19 -14.84
CA PHE A 280 9.95 -27.90 -15.52
C PHE A 280 10.03 -26.74 -14.52
N SER A 281 9.17 -26.75 -13.50
CA SER A 281 9.09 -25.71 -12.47
C SER A 281 10.42 -25.49 -11.76
N LYS A 282 11.13 -26.56 -11.39
CA LYS A 282 12.46 -26.45 -10.78
C LYS A 282 13.47 -25.71 -11.66
N ARG A 283 13.50 -26.03 -12.95
CA ARG A 283 14.42 -25.39 -13.91
C ARG A 283 14.03 -23.94 -14.17
N TRP A 284 12.73 -23.68 -14.30
CA TRP A 284 12.21 -22.33 -14.49
C TRP A 284 12.53 -21.42 -13.30
N LEU A 285 12.27 -21.89 -12.08
CA LEU A 285 12.54 -21.13 -10.86
C LEU A 285 14.04 -20.90 -10.67
N ALA A 286 14.89 -21.89 -10.96
CA ALA A 286 16.34 -21.70 -10.91
C ALA A 286 16.83 -20.60 -11.87
N TRP A 287 16.21 -20.46 -13.04
CA TRP A 287 16.48 -19.38 -13.98
C TRP A 287 15.93 -18.03 -13.50
N GLU A 288 14.70 -17.97 -12.97
CA GLU A 288 14.10 -16.74 -12.42
C GLU A 288 14.89 -16.21 -11.20
N GLU A 289 15.48 -17.11 -10.42
CA GLU A 289 16.28 -16.79 -9.24
C GLU A 289 17.73 -16.37 -9.56
N GLU A 290 18.21 -16.60 -10.79
CA GLU A 290 19.61 -16.35 -11.19
C GLU A 290 20.07 -14.90 -10.98
N PRO A 291 19.26 -13.86 -11.24
CA PRO A 291 19.64 -12.47 -10.96
C PRO A 291 19.81 -12.16 -9.46
N PHE A 292 19.23 -12.99 -8.59
CA PHE A 292 19.19 -12.79 -7.15
C PHE A 292 20.22 -13.69 -6.46
N VAL A 293 21.50 -13.44 -6.70
CA VAL A 293 22.60 -14.27 -6.19
C VAL A 293 22.88 -14.03 -4.70
N MET A 294 22.61 -12.82 -4.20
CA MET A 294 22.91 -12.40 -2.82
C MET A 294 21.84 -11.46 -2.25
N GLY A 295 21.87 -11.25 -0.93
CA GLY A 295 21.04 -10.29 -0.22
C GLY A 295 19.98 -10.91 0.69
N ALA A 296 19.58 -10.15 1.71
CA ALA A 296 18.63 -10.61 2.73
C ALA A 296 17.19 -10.81 2.20
N ILE A 297 16.88 -10.26 1.02
CA ILE A 297 15.58 -10.37 0.33
C ILE A 297 15.42 -11.67 -0.48
N ARG A 298 16.54 -12.30 -0.85
CA ARG A 298 16.55 -13.49 -1.71
C ARG A 298 15.65 -14.62 -1.17
N PRO A 299 15.66 -14.99 0.13
CA PRO A 299 14.82 -16.06 0.64
C PRO A 299 13.32 -15.80 0.44
N MET A 300 12.86 -14.56 0.59
CA MET A 300 11.48 -14.15 0.32
C MET A 300 11.13 -14.31 -1.16
N ILE A 301 11.99 -13.87 -2.08
CA ILE A 301 11.78 -13.99 -3.53
C ILE A 301 11.64 -15.46 -3.92
N VAL A 302 12.58 -16.31 -3.47
CA VAL A 302 12.57 -17.75 -3.72
C VAL A 302 11.26 -18.38 -3.22
N ALA A 303 10.90 -18.13 -1.96
CA ALA A 303 9.69 -18.69 -1.37
C ALA A 303 8.42 -18.22 -2.10
N GLY A 304 8.36 -16.93 -2.48
CA GLY A 304 7.25 -16.36 -3.23
C GLY A 304 7.11 -16.95 -4.64
N SER A 305 8.21 -17.17 -5.35
CA SER A 305 8.16 -17.80 -6.69
C SER A 305 7.73 -19.27 -6.61
N TRP A 306 8.19 -20.00 -5.59
CA TRP A 306 7.69 -21.35 -5.31
C TRP A 306 6.21 -21.37 -4.97
N GLU A 307 5.76 -20.51 -4.06
CA GLU A 307 4.35 -20.37 -3.68
C GLU A 307 3.46 -20.15 -4.91
N ARG A 308 3.83 -19.20 -5.79
CA ARG A 308 3.09 -18.86 -7.01
C ARG A 308 2.92 -20.07 -7.95
N VAL A 309 4.01 -20.82 -8.17
CA VAL A 309 4.01 -22.00 -9.03
C VAL A 309 3.19 -23.14 -8.40
N LEU A 310 3.27 -23.32 -7.08
CA LEU A 310 2.49 -24.32 -6.35
C LEU A 310 0.99 -24.01 -6.42
N ARG A 311 0.61 -22.75 -6.19
CA ARG A 311 -0.77 -22.26 -6.25
C ARG A 311 -1.36 -22.47 -7.65
N ALA A 312 -0.68 -22.01 -8.69
CA ALA A 312 -1.14 -22.17 -10.07
C ALA A 312 -1.36 -23.64 -10.44
N ARG A 313 -0.50 -24.54 -9.94
CA ARG A 313 -0.70 -25.98 -10.15
C ARG A 313 -1.88 -26.55 -9.36
N ARG A 314 -2.09 -26.09 -8.13
CA ARG A 314 -3.23 -26.48 -7.30
C ARG A 314 -4.54 -26.07 -7.97
N GLU A 315 -4.63 -24.84 -8.44
CA GLU A 315 -5.77 -24.30 -9.19
C GLU A 315 -6.04 -25.14 -10.45
N ALA A 316 -5.02 -25.41 -11.27
CA ALA A 316 -5.18 -26.24 -12.46
C ALA A 316 -5.66 -27.68 -12.16
N ILE A 317 -5.26 -28.26 -11.02
CA ILE A 317 -5.75 -29.57 -10.58
C ILE A 317 -7.20 -29.46 -10.09
N GLN A 318 -7.55 -28.40 -9.36
CA GLN A 318 -8.91 -28.17 -8.88
C GLN A 318 -9.88 -27.94 -10.03
N ASP A 319 -9.49 -27.18 -11.05
CA ASP A 319 -10.29 -26.99 -12.27
C ASP A 319 -10.55 -28.33 -12.97
N TRP A 320 -9.53 -29.17 -13.10
CA TRP A 320 -9.69 -30.51 -13.66
C TRP A 320 -10.61 -31.39 -12.78
N LEU A 321 -10.44 -31.35 -11.46
CA LEU A 321 -11.31 -32.08 -10.53
C LEU A 321 -12.77 -31.64 -10.64
N ASN A 322 -13.04 -30.34 -10.79
CA ASN A 322 -14.39 -29.79 -10.97
C ASN A 322 -15.05 -30.24 -12.29
N LEU A 323 -14.26 -30.58 -13.30
CA LEU A 323 -14.76 -31.16 -14.56
C LEU A 323 -15.01 -32.67 -14.46
N MET A 324 -14.22 -33.37 -13.65
CA MET A 324 -14.24 -34.83 -13.56
C MET A 324 -15.18 -35.36 -12.48
N LEU A 325 -15.39 -34.60 -11.41
CA LEU A 325 -16.41 -34.85 -10.42
C LEU A 325 -17.69 -34.16 -10.93
N PRO A 326 -18.72 -34.88 -11.41
CA PRO A 326 -19.98 -34.23 -11.69
C PRO A 326 -20.41 -33.46 -10.44
N ALA A 327 -20.96 -32.25 -10.63
CA ALA A 327 -21.66 -31.56 -9.55
C ALA A 327 -22.54 -32.61 -8.89
N GLN A 328 -22.33 -32.87 -7.60
CA GLN A 328 -23.22 -33.74 -6.85
C GLN A 328 -24.62 -33.32 -7.24
N THR A 329 -25.36 -34.26 -7.82
CA THR A 329 -26.78 -34.18 -8.03
C THR A 329 -27.38 -33.55 -6.77
N LEU A 330 -27.72 -32.27 -6.86
CA LEU A 330 -28.76 -31.65 -6.06
C LEU A 330 -30.05 -32.37 -6.47
N VAL A 331 -30.21 -33.59 -5.97
CA VAL A 331 -31.42 -34.38 -6.07
C VAL A 331 -31.67 -34.93 -4.68
N ASP A 332 -32.75 -34.37 -4.13
CA ASP A 332 -33.56 -34.68 -2.96
C ASP A 332 -33.06 -34.28 -1.56
#